data_AF-A0AAJ2A3B1-F1
#
_entry.id   AF-A0AAJ2A3B1-F1
#
_cell.length_a   1.000
_cell.length_b   1.000
_cell.length_c   1.000
_cell.angle_alpha   90.00
_cell.angle_beta   90.00
_cell.angle_gamma   90.00
#
_symmetry.space_group_name_H-M   'P 1'
#
loop_
_entity.id
_entity.type
_entity.pdbx_description
1 polymer ?
#
loop_
_entity_poly.entity_id
_entity_poly.type
_entity_poly.pdbx_seq_one_letter_code
_entity_poly.pdbx_strand_id
1 'polypeptide(L)' 'MPTTNKYLSENSQVRIGLVTQGHISTIECMLEGGAAWPDIGRAINWDPAAAAQDYAIYAFTQLRRLRQGAKDH' A
#
# COMPACT_ATOMS: atom_id res chain seq x y z
N MET A 1 -18.23 -42.90 9.65
CA MET A 1 -17.87 -42.05 8.50
C MET A 1 -18.21 -40.60 8.83
N PRO A 2 -17.24 -39.75 9.19
CA PRO A 2 -17.37 -38.31 8.99
C PRO A 2 -16.22 -37.82 8.10
N THR A 3 -16.55 -37.45 6.86
CA THR A 3 -15.62 -36.76 5.96
C THR A 3 -15.42 -35.34 6.46
N THR A 4 -14.32 -35.15 7.18
CA THR A 4 -13.80 -33.84 7.58
C THR A 4 -13.42 -33.09 6.31
N ASN A 5 -14.23 -32.13 5.86
CA ASN A 5 -13.83 -31.24 4.78
C ASN A 5 -12.90 -30.18 5.36
N LYS A 6 -11.61 -30.51 5.30
CA LYS A 6 -10.47 -29.84 5.91
C LYS A 6 -9.86 -28.85 4.91
N TYR A 7 -10.62 -27.82 4.53
CA TYR A 7 -10.18 -26.67 3.74
C TYR A 7 -11.14 -25.54 4.12
N LEU A 8 -10.79 -24.40 4.70
CA LEU A 8 -9.56 -23.61 4.63
C LEU A 8 -9.18 -23.15 6.04
N SER A 9 -7.89 -23.23 6.35
CA SER A 9 -7.31 -22.39 7.38
C SER A 9 -7.40 -20.96 6.87
N GLU A 10 -8.33 -20.16 7.39
CA GLU A 10 -8.41 -18.71 7.17
C GLU A 10 -7.24 -18.01 7.87
N ASN A 11 -6.01 -18.40 7.51
CA ASN A 11 -4.83 -17.54 7.53
C ASN A 11 -4.93 -16.53 6.38
N SER A 12 -6.09 -15.90 6.21
CA SER A 12 -6.23 -14.69 5.41
C SER A 12 -5.71 -13.53 6.24
N GLN A 13 -4.41 -13.54 6.53
CA GLN A 13 -3.68 -12.31 6.76
C GLN A 13 -3.72 -11.56 5.43
N VAL A 14 -4.86 -10.91 5.16
CA VAL A 14 -4.96 -9.94 4.08
C VAL A 14 -3.92 -8.89 4.44
N ARG A 15 -2.76 -8.97 3.80
CA ARG A 15 -1.70 -7.97 3.92
C ARG A 15 -2.18 -6.75 3.15
N ILE A 16 -3.19 -6.08 3.71
CA ILE A 16 -3.73 -4.82 3.24
C ILE A 16 -2.64 -3.80 3.46
N GLY A 17 -1.87 -3.56 2.42
CA GLY A 17 -0.81 -2.58 2.41
C GLY A 17 -0.51 -2.27 0.98
N LEU A 18 -0.63 -1.00 0.63
CA LEU A 18 -0.31 -0.42 -0.67
C LEU A 18 1.07 -0.86 -1.21
N VAL A 19 2.02 -1.09 -0.30
CA VAL A 19 3.36 -1.64 -0.57
C VAL A 19 3.32 -3.11 -1.03
N THR A 20 2.44 -3.93 -0.46
CA THR A 20 2.31 -5.37 -0.78
C THR A 20 1.55 -5.61 -2.08
N GLN A 21 0.67 -4.67 -2.46
CA GLN A 21 -0.08 -4.73 -3.73
C GLN A 21 0.69 -4.12 -4.91
N GLY A 22 1.88 -3.53 -4.67
CA GLY A 22 2.71 -2.94 -5.72
C GLY A 22 2.17 -1.64 -6.31
N HIS A 23 1.19 -1.02 -5.67
CA HIS A 23 0.54 0.19 -6.18
C HIS A 23 1.35 1.47 -5.93
N ILE A 24 2.42 1.43 -5.13
CA ILE A 24 3.28 2.60 -4.85
C ILE A 24 3.81 3.21 -6.15
N SER A 25 4.37 2.42 -7.06
CA SER A 25 4.91 2.93 -8.33
C SER A 25 3.84 3.53 -9.23
N THR A 26 2.63 2.97 -9.22
CA THR A 26 1.48 3.54 -9.96
C THR A 26 1.06 4.88 -9.36
N ILE A 27 0.98 4.98 -8.04
CA ILE A 27 0.67 6.24 -7.34
C ILE A 27 1.74 7.28 -7.65
N GLU A 28 3.02 6.94 -7.53
CA GLU A 28 4.14 7.86 -7.80
C GLU A 28 4.10 8.37 -9.25
N CYS A 29 3.96 7.48 -10.23
CA CYS A 29 3.83 7.85 -11.65
C CYS A 29 2.64 8.78 -11.90
N MET A 30 1.49 8.49 -11.29
CA MET A 30 0.29 9.34 -11.44
C MET A 30 0.45 10.69 -10.73
N LEU A 31 1.06 10.74 -9.55
CA LEU A 31 1.35 11.97 -8.83
C LEU A 31 2.36 12.84 -9.59
N GLU A 32 3.40 12.25 -10.17
CA GLU A 32 4.35 12.95 -11.05
C GLU A 32 3.67 13.53 -12.28
N GLY A 33 2.68 12.83 -12.82
CA GLY A 33 1.80 13.31 -13.89
C GLY A 33 0.76 14.35 -13.46
N GLY A 34 0.72 14.73 -12.17
CA GLY A 34 -0.23 15.71 -11.63
C GLY A 34 -1.65 15.18 -11.45
N ALA A 35 -1.84 13.86 -11.42
CA ALA A 35 -3.16 13.26 -11.22
C ALA A 35 -3.71 13.55 -9.80
N ALA A 36 -5.03 13.72 -9.72
CA ALA A 36 -5.69 13.90 -8.45
C ALA A 36 -5.96 12.54 -7.77
N TRP A 37 -6.06 12.53 -6.44
CA TRP A 37 -6.37 11.34 -5.66
C TRP A 37 -7.63 10.57 -6.09
N PRO A 38 -8.74 11.22 -6.50
CA PRO A 38 -9.90 10.49 -7.03
C PRO A 38 -9.57 9.62 -8.25
N ASP A 39 -8.72 10.10 -9.16
CA ASP A 39 -8.29 9.36 -10.34
C ASP A 39 -7.31 8.24 -9.97
N ILE A 40 -6.41 8.52 -9.03
CA ILE A 40 -5.48 7.53 -8.48
C ILE A 40 -6.24 6.38 -7.84
N GLY A 41 -7.19 6.67 -6.94
CA GLY A 41 -8.01 5.65 -6.28
C GLY A 41 -8.80 4.81 -7.29
N ARG A 42 -9.34 5.43 -8.34
CA ARG A 42 -9.97 4.70 -9.44
C ARG A 42 -8.97 3.78 -10.17
N ALA A 43 -7.76 4.25 -10.46
CA ALA A 43 -6.75 3.49 -11.18
C ALA A 43 -6.24 2.26 -10.40
N ILE A 44 -6.14 2.36 -9.07
CA ILE A 44 -5.71 1.26 -8.19
C ILE A 44 -6.91 0.49 -7.59
N ASN A 45 -8.13 0.83 -7.98
CA ASN A 45 -9.38 0.28 -7.42
C ASN A 45 -9.41 0.31 -5.88
N TRP A 46 -9.04 1.45 -5.31
CA TRP A 46 -8.97 1.70 -3.88
C TRP A 46 -9.68 3.00 -3.52
N ASP A 47 -10.10 3.14 -2.26
CA ASP A 47 -10.66 4.40 -1.79
C ASP A 47 -9.62 5.54 -1.88
N PRO A 48 -9.91 6.65 -2.57
CA PRO A 48 -8.96 7.76 -2.74
C PRO A 48 -8.41 8.33 -1.43
N ALA A 49 -9.25 8.44 -0.40
CA ALA A 49 -8.84 9.03 0.88
C ALA A 49 -7.93 8.07 1.66
N ALA A 50 -8.29 6.79 1.69
CA ALA A 50 -7.45 5.75 2.27
C ALA A 50 -6.11 5.62 1.53
N ALA A 51 -6.11 5.67 0.19
CA ALA A 51 -4.90 5.64 -0.63
C ALA A 51 -3.96 6.81 -0.29
N ALA A 52 -4.52 8.02 -0.16
CA ALA A 52 -3.77 9.21 0.20
C ALA A 52 -3.14 9.09 1.60
N GLN A 53 -3.93 8.60 2.58
CA GLN A 53 -3.46 8.43 3.95
C GLN A 53 -2.34 7.38 4.05
N ASP A 54 -2.53 6.23 3.42
CA ASP A 54 -1.55 5.14 3.42
C ASP A 54 -0.25 5.56 2.72
N TYR A 55 -0.37 6.27 1.59
CA TYR A 55 0.78 6.80 0.88
C TYR A 55 1.52 7.86 1.69
N ALA A 56 0.81 8.74 2.42
CA ALA A 56 1.45 9.72 3.31
C ALA A 56 2.25 9.05 4.43
N ILE A 57 1.72 7.98 5.04
CA ILE A 57 2.43 7.19 6.05
C ILE A 57 3.67 6.52 5.46
N TYR A 58 3.55 5.95 4.26
CA TYR A 58 4.67 5.38 3.52
C TYR A 58 5.77 6.42 3.26
N ALA A 59 5.41 7.55 2.66
CA ALA A 59 6.35 8.62 2.32
C ALA A 59 7.05 9.18 3.56
N PHE A 60 6.32 9.41 4.65
CA PHE A 60 6.91 9.83 5.92
C PHE A 60 7.87 8.79 6.50
N THR A 61 7.53 7.50 6.39
CA THR A 61 8.40 6.41 6.83
C THR A 61 9.69 6.35 6.00
N GLN A 62 9.61 6.52 4.67
CA GLN A 62 10.78 6.59 3.80
C GLN A 62 11.68 7.79 4.15
N LEU A 63 11.09 8.98 4.35
CA LEU A 63 11.83 10.16 4.80
C LEU A 63 12.54 9.94 6.13
N ARG A 64 11.90 9.26 7.09
CA ARG A 64 12.53 8.91 8.37
C ARG A 64 13.73 7.98 8.19
N ARG A 65 13.62 6.98 7.32
CA ARG A 65 14.72 6.05 7.02
C ARG A 65 15.91 6.78 6.38
N LEU A 66 15.65 7.64 5.40
CA LEU A 66 16.69 8.46 4.76
C LEU A 66 17.41 9.35 5.79
N ARG A 67 16.65 9.97 6.71
CA ARG A 67 17.23 10.80 7.79
C ARG A 67 18.08 10.00 8.76
N GLN A 68 17.69 8.76 9.08
CA GLN A 68 18.47 7.90 9.99
C GLN A 68 19.75 7.42 9.30
N GLY A 69 19.69 6.99 8.05
CA GLY A 69 20.87 6.61 7.27
C GLY A 69 21.86 7.75 7.03
N ALA A 70 21.40 9.01 7.02
CA ALA A 70 22.26 10.19 6.90
C ALA A 70 22.99 10.57 8.21
N LYS A 71 22.65 9.97 9.36
CA LYS A 71 23.32 10.23 10.65
C LYS A 71 24.43 9.23 10.97
N ASP A 72 24.52 8.13 10.23
CA ASP A 72 25.52 7.07 10.40
C ASP A 72 26.70 7.18 9.40
N HIS A 73 26.88 8.35 8.78
CA HIS A 73 27.99 8.66 7.87
C HIS A 73 28.67 9.97 8.29
#